data_AF-A0A7K4MKA9-F1
#
_entry.id   AF-A0A7K4MKA9-F1
#
_cell.length_a   1.000
_cell.length_b   1.000
_cell.length_c   1.000
_cell.angle_alpha   90.00
_cell.angle_beta   90.00
_cell.angle_gamma   90.00
#
_symmetry.space_group_name_H-M   'P 1'
#
loop_
_entity.id
_entity.type
_entity.pdbx_description
1 polymer ?
#
loop_
_entity_poly.entity_id
_entity_poly.type
_entity_poly.pdbx_seq_one_letter_code
_entity_poly.pdbx_strand_id
1 'polypeptide(L)'
;MGKVYAVGVGPGSPKYVTEIVKEIILNCDIVVGYKYTLKTIENLIEGKEIYEITMKDQEEYYQKIVSKLGDRILVIPFTGDVNFSESEVVDRLIEIFGEVEIIPGISSIQVA
;
A
#
# COMPACT_ATOMS: atom_id res chain seq x y z
N MET A 1 -2.37 18.32 -2.95
CA MET A 1 -3.01 17.10 -2.40
C MET A 1 -2.04 15.98 -2.69
N GLY A 2 -1.64 15.26 -1.66
CA GLY A 2 -0.58 14.27 -1.71
C GLY A 2 -0.93 13.11 -2.63
N LYS A 3 0.10 12.37 -3.06
CA LYS A 3 -0.10 11.23 -3.95
C LYS A 3 -0.39 9.98 -3.13
N VAL A 4 -1.35 9.19 -3.58
CA VAL A 4 -1.73 7.93 -2.93
C VAL A 4 -1.52 6.78 -3.91
N TYR A 5 -0.74 5.79 -3.47
CA TYR A 5 -0.46 4.59 -4.25
C TYR A 5 -1.05 3.36 -3.57
N ALA A 6 -1.84 2.58 -4.30
CA ALA A 6 -2.16 1.21 -3.94
C ALA A 6 -1.19 0.29 -4.71
N VAL A 7 -0.36 -0.48 -4.01
CA VAL A 7 0.73 -1.25 -4.64
C VAL A 7 0.65 -2.73 -4.33
N GLY A 8 0.83 -3.58 -5.34
CA GLY A 8 0.91 -5.03 -5.15
C GLY A 8 2.31 -5.47 -4.73
N VAL A 9 2.48 -6.05 -3.55
CA VAL A 9 3.81 -6.46 -3.02
C VAL A 9 4.16 -7.92 -3.31
N GLY A 10 3.40 -8.60 -4.16
CA GLY A 10 3.67 -9.98 -4.54
C GLY A 10 3.12 -11.02 -3.56
N PRO A 11 3.35 -12.32 -3.80
CA PRO A 11 2.73 -13.42 -3.06
C PRO A 11 3.40 -13.72 -1.71
N GLY A 12 4.18 -12.79 -1.17
CA GLY A 12 4.74 -12.86 0.19
C GLY A 12 6.27 -12.87 0.31
N SER A 13 7.00 -13.28 -0.72
CA SER A 13 8.46 -13.15 -0.69
C SER A 13 8.86 -11.74 -1.14
N PRO A 14 9.76 -11.04 -0.41
CA PRO A 14 10.31 -9.75 -0.85
C PRO A 14 10.95 -9.79 -2.25
N LYS A 15 11.33 -10.98 -2.73
CA LYS A 15 11.90 -11.20 -4.07
C LYS A 15 10.90 -10.93 -5.20
N TYR A 16 9.60 -10.99 -4.92
CA TYR A 16 8.55 -10.73 -5.92
C TYR A 16 8.06 -9.29 -5.92
N VAL A 17 8.59 -8.43 -5.04
CA VAL A 17 8.32 -6.99 -5.10
C VAL A 17 9.00 -6.45 -6.35
N THR A 18 8.22 -5.87 -7.26
CA THR A 18 8.71 -5.34 -8.54
C THR A 18 9.54 -4.07 -8.32
N GLU A 19 10.46 -3.76 -9.25
CA GLU A 19 11.33 -2.57 -9.11
C GLU A 19 10.53 -1.26 -9.03
N ILE A 20 9.45 -1.12 -9.81
CA ILE A 20 8.58 0.06 -9.74
C ILE A 20 7.94 0.23 -8.35
N VAL A 21 7.52 -0.87 -7.71
CA VAL A 21 6.95 -0.81 -6.35
C VAL A 21 8.03 -0.45 -5.33
N LYS A 22 9.27 -0.97 -5.48
CA LYS A 22 10.39 -0.58 -4.61
C LYS A 22 10.70 0.91 -4.73
N GLU A 23 10.77 1.45 -5.94
CA GLU A 23 11.04 2.87 -6.18
C GLU A 23 9.97 3.76 -5.54
N ILE A 24 8.69 3.41 -5.69
CA ILE A 24 7.58 4.14 -5.08
C ILE A 24 7.67 4.10 -3.55
N ILE A 25 7.91 2.92 -2.97
CA ILE A 25 8.07 2.79 -1.52
C ILE A 25 9.27 3.62 -1.05
N LEU A 26 10.43 3.52 -1.69
CA LEU A 26 11.63 4.26 -1.27
C LEU A 26 11.41 5.78 -1.27
N ASN A 27 10.61 6.30 -2.20
CA ASN A 27 10.30 7.73 -2.31
C ASN A 27 9.07 8.17 -1.50
N CYS A 28 8.37 7.28 -0.80
CA CYS A 28 7.18 7.67 -0.02
C CYS A 28 7.49 8.16 1.39
N ASP A 29 6.53 8.89 1.96
CA ASP A 29 6.61 9.45 3.32
C ASP A 29 5.86 8.60 4.34
N ILE A 30 4.73 8.02 3.93
CA ILE A 30 3.79 7.29 4.81
C ILE A 30 3.49 5.92 4.18
N VAL A 31 3.47 4.88 5.01
CA VAL A 31 3.04 3.53 4.63
C VAL A 31 1.94 3.05 5.58
N VAL A 32 0.82 2.59 5.03
CA VAL A 32 -0.31 2.07 5.81
C VAL A 32 -0.64 0.69 5.29
N GLY A 33 -0.51 -0.34 6.10
CA GLY A 33 -0.73 -1.69 5.62
C GLY A 33 -0.97 -2.72 6.71
N TYR A 34 -1.39 -3.90 6.28
CA TYR A 34 -1.52 -5.06 7.16
C TYR A 34 -0.13 -5.58 7.53
N LYS A 35 -0.03 -6.16 8.73
CA LYS A 35 1.22 -6.76 9.25
C LYS A 35 1.98 -7.60 8.21
N TYR A 36 1.27 -8.41 7.43
CA TYR A 36 1.87 -9.28 6.43
C TYR A 36 2.48 -8.51 5.25
N THR A 37 1.79 -7.50 4.73
CA THR A 37 2.29 -6.70 3.61
C THR A 37 3.43 -5.79 4.05
N LEU A 38 3.35 -5.20 5.25
CA LEU A 38 4.44 -4.44 5.87
C LEU A 38 5.70 -5.30 6.06
N LYS A 39 5.55 -6.54 6.56
CA LYS A 39 6.67 -7.47 6.70
C LYS A 39 7.35 -7.80 5.38
N THR A 40 6.58 -7.92 4.30
CA THR A 40 7.12 -8.21 2.95
C THR A 40 8.04 -7.09 2.44
N ILE A 41 7.83 -5.85 2.90
CA ILE A 41 8.58 -4.67 2.47
C ILE A 41 9.39 -4.03 3.61
N GLU A 42 9.63 -4.75 4.71
CA GLU A 42 10.20 -4.18 5.95
C GLU A 42 11.52 -3.44 5.73
N ASN A 43 12.39 -3.96 4.85
CA ASN A 43 13.68 -3.37 4.52
C ASN A 43 13.59 -2.09 3.66
N LEU A 44 12.42 -1.79 3.09
CA LEU A 44 12.21 -0.63 2.21
C LEU A 44 11.54 0.55 2.93
N ILE A 45 10.96 0.30 4.11
CA ILE A 45 10.13 1.27 4.83
C ILE A 45 10.82 1.89 6.05
N GLU A 46 12.11 1.59 6.26
CA GLU A 46 12.89 2.17 7.35
C GLU A 46 12.91 3.71 7.27
N GLY A 47 12.68 4.37 8.41
CA GLY A 47 12.65 5.83 8.51
C GLY A 47 11.35 6.50 8.03
N LYS A 48 10.36 5.73 7.56
CA LYS A 48 9.05 6.25 7.14
C LYS A 48 8.05 6.29 8.29
N GLU A 49 6.97 7.02 8.09
CA GLU A 49 5.83 6.98 9.00
C GLU A 49 4.96 5.75 8.69
N ILE A 50 4.97 4.75 9.58
CA ILE A 50 4.34 3.45 9.33
C ILE A 50 3.10 3.28 10.23
N TYR A 51 2.00 2.86 9.62
CA TYR A 51 0.77 2.46 10.30
C TYR A 51 0.44 1.00 9.99
N GLU A 52 0.55 0.14 11.01
CA GLU A 52 -0.02 -1.20 10.96
C GLU A 52 -1.52 -1.11 11.23
N ILE A 53 -2.33 -1.64 10.33
CA ILE A 53 -3.79 -1.64 10.41
C ILE A 53 -4.36 -3.06 10.45
N THR A 54 -5.59 -3.15 10.93
CA THR A 54 -6.46 -4.32 10.90
C THR A 54 -7.80 -3.94 10.25
N MET A 55 -8.63 -4.94 9.95
CA MET A 55 -9.97 -4.69 9.41
C MET A 55 -10.86 -3.83 10.34
N LYS A 56 -10.56 -3.81 11.65
CA LYS A 56 -11.37 -3.10 12.65
C LYS A 56 -11.05 -1.62 12.74
N ASP A 57 -9.81 -1.24 12.50
CA ASP A 57 -9.30 0.12 12.75
C ASP A 57 -8.78 0.83 11.50
N GLN A 58 -8.68 0.13 10.35
CA GLN A 58 -8.21 0.72 9.09
C GLN A 58 -8.91 2.04 8.72
N GLU A 59 -10.22 2.14 8.95
CA GLU A 59 -10.99 3.35 8.64
C GLU A 59 -10.53 4.55 9.48
N GLU A 60 -10.32 4.33 10.78
CA GLU A 60 -9.86 5.39 11.69
C GLU A 60 -8.48 5.91 11.26
N TYR A 61 -7.59 5.01 10.83
CA TYR A 61 -6.28 5.40 10.31
C TYR A 61 -6.37 6.13 8.97
N TYR A 62 -7.18 5.66 8.03
CA TYR A 62 -7.35 6.34 6.75
C TYR A 62 -7.87 7.78 6.94
N GLN A 63 -8.86 7.99 7.81
CA GLN A 63 -9.38 9.31 8.15
C GLN A 63 -8.36 10.21 8.86
N LYS A 64 -7.52 9.64 9.74
CA LYS A 64 -6.41 10.37 10.37
C LYS A 64 -5.33 10.76 9.38
N ILE A 65 -5.13 9.99 8.32
CA ILE A 65 -4.06 10.22 7.35
C ILE A 65 -4.51 11.20 6.28
N VAL A 66 -5.72 11.07 5.75
CA VAL A 66 -6.26 12.00 4.74
C VAL A 66 -6.24 13.44 5.25
N SER A 67 -6.54 13.67 6.53
CA SER A 67 -6.55 15.00 7.15
C SER A 67 -5.16 15.64 7.30
N LYS A 68 -4.07 14.87 7.23
CA LYS A 68 -2.68 15.37 7.37
C LYS A 68 -1.78 15.05 6.19
N LEU A 69 -2.32 14.44 5.12
CA LEU A 69 -1.53 13.97 3.99
C LEU A 69 -0.79 15.14 3.31
N GLY A 70 -1.41 16.32 3.21
CA GLY A 70 -0.77 17.51 2.65
C GLY A 70 -0.32 17.26 1.21
N ASP A 71 0.97 17.39 0.94
CA ASP A 71 1.62 17.04 -0.34
C ASP A 71 2.52 15.79 -0.24
N ARG A 72 2.41 15.04 0.86
CA ARG A 72 3.18 13.82 1.13
C ARG A 72 2.72 12.65 0.26
N ILE A 73 3.57 11.66 0.10
CA ILE A 73 3.30 10.44 -0.65
C ILE A 73 2.93 9.31 0.32
N LEU A 74 1.73 8.76 0.12
CA LEU A 74 1.18 7.62 0.86
C LEU A 74 1.22 6.36 0.00
N VAL A 75 1.65 5.25 0.61
CA VAL A 75 1.62 3.91 0.00
C VAL A 75 0.77 2.96 0.85
N ILE A 76 -0.17 2.28 0.22
CA ILE A 76 -0.96 1.18 0.78
C ILE A 76 -0.58 -0.13 0.06
N PRO A 77 0.15 -1.05 0.70
CA PRO A 77 0.57 -2.30 0.09
C PRO A 77 -0.51 -3.40 0.22
N PHE A 78 -0.80 -4.05 -0.90
CA PHE A 78 -1.70 -5.20 -1.05
C PHE A 78 -0.91 -6.48 -1.31
N THR A 79 -1.40 -7.61 -0.81
CA THR A 79 -0.79 -8.92 -1.13
C THR A 79 -1.05 -9.27 -2.59
N GLY A 80 -0.05 -9.75 -3.31
CA GLY A 80 -0.20 -10.16 -4.71
C GLY A 80 -0.22 -8.97 -5.67
N ASP A 81 -1.29 -8.88 -6.47
CA ASP A 81 -1.56 -7.81 -7.43
C ASP A 81 -2.86 -7.11 -7.03
N VAL A 82 -2.85 -5.77 -7.00
CA VAL A 82 -4.00 -4.96 -6.55
C VAL A 82 -5.27 -5.24 -7.35
N ASN A 83 -5.16 -5.49 -8.67
CA ASN A 83 -6.33 -5.73 -9.52
C ASN A 83 -6.96 -7.12 -9.30
N PHE A 84 -6.22 -8.05 -8.70
CA PHE A 84 -6.71 -9.36 -8.30
C PHE A 84 -7.13 -9.43 -6.83
N SER A 85 -6.91 -8.35 -6.09
CA SER A 85 -7.16 -8.27 -4.65
C SER A 85 -8.31 -7.32 -4.35
N GLU A 86 -9.08 -7.65 -3.31
CA GLU A 86 -10.01 -6.79 -2.55
C GLU A 86 -10.50 -5.51 -3.25
N SER A 87 -11.27 -5.63 -4.35
CA SER A 87 -11.76 -4.49 -5.14
C SER A 87 -12.53 -3.47 -4.30
N GLU A 88 -13.30 -3.95 -3.32
CA GLU A 88 -14.04 -3.10 -2.37
C GLU A 88 -13.12 -2.20 -1.52
N VAL A 89 -11.91 -2.66 -1.19
CA VAL A 89 -10.94 -1.85 -0.46
C VAL A 89 -10.37 -0.75 -1.36
N VAL A 90 -10.12 -1.04 -2.63
CA VAL A 90 -9.66 -0.04 -3.61
C VAL A 90 -10.72 1.04 -3.82
N ASP A 91 -11.98 0.65 -4.02
CA ASP A 91 -13.11 1.58 -4.16
C ASP A 91 -13.21 2.50 -2.92
N ARG A 92 -13.09 1.91 -1.72
CA ARG A 92 -13.08 2.66 -0.46
C ARG A 92 -11.89 3.62 -0.34
N LEU A 93 -10.70 3.23 -0.79
CA LEU A 93 -9.54 4.14 -0.81
C LEU A 93 -9.79 5.33 -1.75
N ILE A 94 -10.42 5.10 -2.91
CA ILE A 94 -10.80 6.17 -3.84
C ILE A 94 -11.83 7.11 -3.21
N GLU A 95 -12.82 6.58 -2.47
CA GLU A 95 -13.79 7.41 -1.74
C GLU A 95 -13.13 8.31 -0.68
N ILE A 96 -12.13 7.79 0.03
CA ILE A 96 -11.48 8.53 1.12
C ILE A 96 -10.42 9.50 0.60
N PHE A 97 -9.55 9.06 -0.30
CA PHE A 97 -8.37 9.79 -0.74
C PHE A 97 -8.51 10.49 -2.10
N GLY A 98 -9.60 10.22 -2.83
CA GLY A 98 -9.80 10.72 -4.18
C GLY A 98 -9.01 9.91 -5.20
N GLU A 99 -8.04 10.53 -5.87
CA GLU A 99 -7.24 9.85 -6.89
C GLU A 99 -6.24 8.88 -6.22
N VAL A 100 -6.33 7.60 -6.60
CA VAL A 100 -5.43 6.54 -6.13
C VAL A 100 -4.76 5.90 -7.34
N GLU A 101 -3.43 5.99 -7.40
CA GLU A 101 -2.62 5.34 -8.43
C GLU A 101 -2.45 3.86 -8.09
N ILE A 102 -2.96 2.98 -8.95
CA ILE A 102 -2.87 1.53 -8.76
C ILE A 102 -1.63 1.00 -9.48
N ILE A 103 -0.73 0.35 -8.73
CA ILE A 103 0.49 -0.25 -9.25
C ILE A 103 0.38 -1.77 -9.14
N PRO A 104 0.40 -2.49 -10.28
CA PRO A 104 0.28 -3.94 -10.29
C PRO A 104 1.47 -4.62 -9.61
N GLY A 105 1.22 -5.83 -9.11
CA GLY A 105 2.19 -6.70 -8.48
C GLY A 105 2.18 -8.09 -9.12
N ILE A 106 2.81 -9.05 -8.45
CA ILE A 106 2.81 -10.45 -8.91
C ILE A 106 1.78 -11.23 -8.08
N SER A 107 0.68 -11.66 -8.70
CA SER A 107 -0.31 -12.53 -8.05
C SER A 107 0.23 -13.95 -7.88
N SER A 108 -0.20 -14.65 -6.83
CA SER A 108 0.22 -16.03 -6.55
C SER A 108 -0.10 -16.99 -7.71
N ILE A 109 -1.19 -16.73 -8.44
CA ILE A 109 -1.58 -17.54 -9.60
C ILE A 109 -0.56 -17.53 -10.75
N GLN A 110 0.26 -16.47 -10.85
CA GLN A 110 1.29 -16.35 -11.88
C GLN A 110 2.57 -17.12 -11.50
N VAL A 111 2.69 -17.55 -10.25
CA VAL A 111 3.86 -18.23 -9.68
C VAL A 111 3.56 -19.71 -9.35
N ALA A 112 2.28 -20.09 -9.35
CA ALA A 112 1.79 -21.43 -9.02
C ALA A 112 2.07 -22.47 -10.11
#